data_AF-Q6LKC4-F1
#
_entry.id   AF-Q6LKC4-F1
#
_cell.length_a   1.000
_cell.length_b   1.000
_cell.length_c   1.000
_cell.angle_alpha   90.00
_cell.angle_beta   90.00
_cell.angle_gamma   90.00
#
_symmetry.space_group_name_H-M   'P 1'
#
loop_
_entity.id
_entity.type
_entity.pdbx_description
1 polymer ?
#
loop_
_entity_poly.entity_id
_entity_poly.type
_entity_poly.pdbx_seq_one_letter_code
_entity_poly.pdbx_strand_id
1 'polypeptide(L)'
;MNKTIASLIVATTLFSGSVLASINQGLNLIVTPQKGGAWVTVEKDGAPQAGLDVTVKGGQKQHYTTSESGRVFVYSSFEAARSMTFEVSDEDGTTVSTQRFIPSNRS
;
A
#
# COMPACT_ATOMS: atom_id res chain seq x y z
N MET A 1 -57.13 -8.13 -23.55
CA MET A 1 -56.06 -7.11 -23.48
C MET A 1 -55.77 -6.89 -22.00
N ASN A 2 -54.96 -7.72 -21.34
CA ASN A 2 -53.48 -7.70 -21.28
C ASN A 2 -53.05 -6.37 -20.59
N LYS A 3 -52.30 -6.28 -19.49
CA LYS A 3 -51.17 -7.09 -18.98
C LYS A 3 -50.93 -6.81 -17.49
N THR A 4 -50.38 -7.82 -16.83
CA THR A 4 -49.72 -7.88 -15.51
C THR A 4 -48.86 -6.66 -15.14
N ILE A 5 -49.02 -6.18 -13.90
CA ILE A 5 -48.15 -5.17 -13.27
C ILE A 5 -46.96 -5.92 -12.65
N ALA A 6 -45.79 -5.82 -13.30
CA ALA A 6 -44.54 -6.35 -12.78
C ALA A 6 -43.94 -5.34 -11.77
N SER A 7 -43.88 -5.74 -10.50
CA SER A 7 -43.23 -4.98 -9.43
C SER A 7 -41.71 -5.14 -9.55
N LEU A 8 -41.02 -4.06 -9.90
CA LEU A 8 -39.57 -4.01 -10.05
C LEU A 8 -38.94 -3.77 -8.68
N ILE A 9 -38.50 -4.83 -8.00
CA ILE A 9 -37.71 -4.73 -6.77
C ILE A 9 -36.28 -4.40 -7.19
N VAL A 10 -35.88 -3.15 -7.01
CA VAL A 10 -34.48 -2.71 -7.17
C VAL A 10 -33.70 -3.19 -5.95
N ALA A 11 -32.95 -4.27 -6.10
CA ALA A 11 -32.01 -4.74 -5.10
C ALA A 11 -30.78 -3.82 -5.09
N THR A 12 -30.69 -2.93 -4.10
CA THR A 12 -29.46 -2.17 -3.81
C THR A 12 -28.44 -3.13 -3.22
N THR A 13 -27.55 -3.64 -4.06
CA THR A 13 -26.39 -4.43 -3.61
C THR A 13 -25.49 -3.53 -2.78
N LEU A 14 -25.44 -3.79 -1.48
CA LEU A 14 -24.48 -3.17 -0.57
C LEU A 14 -23.07 -3.51 -1.05
N PHE A 15 -22.24 -2.48 -1.14
CA PHE A 15 -20.84 -2.56 -1.52
C PHE A 15 -20.06 -3.40 -0.51
N SER A 16 -19.79 -4.67 -0.83
CA SER A 16 -18.73 -5.43 -0.17
C SER A 16 -17.40 -5.07 -0.81
N GLY A 17 -16.85 -3.91 -0.43
CA GLY A 17 -15.48 -3.57 -0.71
C GLY A 17 -14.56 -4.46 0.14
N SER A 18 -14.07 -5.55 -0.45
CA SER A 18 -13.06 -6.41 0.16
C SER A 18 -11.73 -5.68 0.26
N VAL A 19 -11.56 -4.78 1.22
CA VAL A 19 -10.22 -4.41 1.69
C VAL A 19 -9.80 -5.48 2.69
N LEU A 20 -9.38 -6.62 2.17
CA LEU A 20 -8.55 -7.55 2.93
C LEU A 20 -7.19 -6.86 3.12
N ALA A 21 -7.13 -5.93 4.07
CA ALA A 21 -5.87 -5.58 4.70
C ALA A 21 -5.42 -6.86 5.39
N SER A 22 -4.45 -7.51 4.76
CA SER A 22 -3.75 -8.69 5.30
C SER A 22 -3.51 -8.46 6.78
N ILE A 23 -4.14 -9.29 7.62
CA ILE A 23 -4.03 -9.23 9.09
C ILE A 23 -2.65 -9.78 9.44
N ASN A 24 -1.60 -9.05 9.05
CA ASN A 24 -0.25 -9.32 9.51
C ASN A 24 -0.19 -8.85 10.96
N GLN A 25 0.36 -9.72 11.80
CA GLN A 25 0.38 -9.59 13.24
C GLN A 25 1.09 -8.29 13.66
N GLY A 26 0.30 -7.26 13.98
CA GLY A 26 0.77 -5.96 14.46
C GLY A 26 1.44 -5.07 13.41
N LEU A 27 2.21 -5.63 12.46
CA LEU A 27 3.00 -4.87 11.49
C LEU A 27 2.15 -4.35 10.33
N ASN A 28 2.02 -3.04 10.25
CA ASN A 28 1.29 -2.30 9.25
C ASN A 28 2.26 -1.51 8.36
N LEU A 29 2.12 -1.69 7.04
CA LEU A 29 2.92 -1.01 6.03
C LEU A 29 2.04 -0.06 5.22
N ILE A 30 2.16 1.23 5.50
CA ILE A 30 1.39 2.29 4.84
C ILE A 30 2.29 2.96 3.80
N VAL A 31 1.86 2.94 2.54
CA VAL A 31 2.58 3.56 1.43
C VAL A 31 1.71 4.62 0.78
N THR A 32 2.18 5.86 0.79
CA THR A 32 1.53 7.03 0.22
C THR A 32 2.34 7.51 -0.99
N PRO A 33 1.88 7.24 -2.23
CA PRO A 33 2.56 7.70 -3.44
C PRO A 33 2.60 9.23 -3.52
N GLN A 34 3.71 9.76 -4.01
CA GLN A 34 3.91 11.18 -4.29
C GLN A 34 4.67 11.35 -5.61
N LYS A 35 4.62 12.53 -6.23
CA LYS A 35 5.46 12.82 -7.39
C LYS A 35 6.94 12.60 -7.04
N GLY A 36 7.62 11.77 -7.83
CA GLY A 36 9.03 11.41 -7.63
C GLY A 36 9.29 10.27 -6.63
N GLY A 37 8.26 9.67 -6.01
CA GLY A 37 8.49 8.61 -5.02
C GLY A 37 7.27 8.20 -4.18
N ALA A 38 7.53 7.77 -2.95
CA ALA A 38 6.49 7.45 -1.98
C ALA A 38 6.98 7.66 -0.55
N TRP A 39 6.07 8.11 0.31
CA TRP A 39 6.25 7.99 1.75
C TRP A 39 5.87 6.59 2.19
N VAL A 40 6.78 5.92 2.90
CA VAL A 40 6.56 4.63 3.52
C VAL A 40 6.57 4.84 5.02
N THR A 41 5.49 4.44 5.68
CA THR A 41 5.36 4.44 7.14
C THR A 41 5.17 3.01 7.60
N VAL A 42 5.97 2.61 8.59
CA VAL A 42 5.91 1.29 9.21
C VAL A 42 5.50 1.46 10.66
N GLU A 43 4.43 0.77 11.02
CA GLU A 43 3.87 0.78 12.38
C GLU A 43 3.74 -0.66 12.85
N LYS A 44 3.97 -0.91 14.13
CA LYS A 44 3.67 -2.20 14.78
C LYS A 44 2.80 -1.91 15.99
N ASP A 45 1.62 -2.51 16.03
CA ASP A 45 0.63 -2.31 17.11
C ASP A 45 0.28 -0.82 17.35
N GLY A 46 0.29 -0.02 16.28
CA GLY A 46 0.01 1.42 16.31
C GLY A 46 1.20 2.31 16.72
N ALA A 47 2.38 1.74 16.97
CA ALA A 47 3.60 2.47 17.27
C ALA A 47 4.56 2.50 16.05
N PRO A 48 5.13 3.66 15.69
CA PRO A 48 6.09 3.75 14.59
C PRO A 48 7.34 2.92 14.87
N GLN A 49 7.84 2.22 13.85
CA GLN A 49 9.00 1.33 13.99
C GLN A 49 10.23 1.91 13.30
N ALA A 50 11.25 2.25 14.10
CA ALA A 50 12.51 2.80 13.64
C ALA A 50 13.51 1.68 13.28
N GLY A 51 14.44 1.96 12.37
CA GLY A 51 15.55 1.05 12.08
C GLY A 51 15.20 -0.16 11.21
N LEU A 52 13.97 -0.25 10.68
CA LEU A 52 13.56 -1.36 9.82
C LEU A 52 14.05 -1.17 8.38
N ASP A 53 14.50 -2.27 7.75
CA ASP A 53 14.89 -2.27 6.34
C ASP A 53 13.65 -2.38 5.44
N VAL A 54 13.45 -1.34 4.64
CA VAL A 54 12.43 -1.23 3.61
C VAL A 54 13.08 -1.53 2.26
N THR A 55 12.80 -2.72 1.75
CA THR A 55 13.20 -3.14 0.42
C THR A 55 12.16 -2.70 -0.61
N VAL A 56 12.62 -2.07 -1.69
CA VAL A 56 11.77 -1.60 -2.77
C VAL A 56 12.16 -2.26 -4.08
N LYS A 57 11.17 -2.87 -4.75
CA LYS A 57 11.30 -3.62 -6.00
C LYS A 57 10.41 -2.98 -7.07
N GLY A 58 11.03 -2.39 -8.10
CA GLY A 58 10.33 -1.78 -9.25
C GLY A 58 11.20 -1.62 -10.50
N GLY A 59 12.38 -2.24 -10.46
CA GLY A 59 13.43 -2.24 -11.47
C GLY A 59 14.76 -2.59 -10.79
N GLN A 60 15.45 -1.61 -10.17
CA GLN A 60 16.58 -1.89 -9.27
C GLN A 60 16.08 -2.10 -7.84
N LYS A 61 16.71 -3.02 -7.10
CA LYS A 61 16.41 -3.23 -5.69
C LYS A 61 17.05 -2.11 -4.88
N GLN A 62 16.24 -1.38 -4.12
CA GLN A 62 16.72 -0.30 -3.24
C GLN A 62 16.38 -0.65 -1.80
N HIS A 63 17.28 -0.28 -0.88
CA HIS A 63 17.15 -0.51 0.56
C HIS A 63 17.11 0.84 1.27
N TYR A 64 16.21 0.97 2.22
CA TYR A 64 15.99 2.19 2.99
C TYR A 64 15.74 1.82 4.45
N THR A 65 16.27 2.62 5.38
CA THR A 65 16.02 2.40 6.80
C THR A 65 15.01 3.40 7.32
N THR A 66 14.01 2.95 8.07
CA THR A 66 13.04 3.86 8.69
C THR A 66 13.71 4.75 9.75
N SER A 67 13.30 6.03 9.79
CA SER A 67 13.73 6.95 10.84
C SER A 67 13.03 6.66 12.18
N GLU A 68 13.39 7.40 13.24
CA GLU A 68 12.73 7.31 14.57
C GLU A 68 11.20 7.49 14.50
N SER A 69 10.71 8.24 13.51
CA SER A 69 9.29 8.43 13.24
C SER A 69 8.59 7.23 12.57
N GLY A 70 9.31 6.14 12.31
CA GLY A 70 8.83 4.98 11.56
C GLY A 70 8.58 5.25 10.08
N ARG A 71 9.02 6.41 9.59
CA ARG A 71 8.78 6.87 8.22
C ARG A 71 10.08 7.02 7.44
N VAL A 72 10.01 6.74 6.15
CA VAL A 72 11.07 7.00 5.17
C VAL A 72 10.47 7.42 3.83
N PHE A 73 11.17 8.32 3.13
CA PHE A 73 10.83 8.64 1.75
C PHE A 73 11.64 7.78 0.81
N VAL A 74 10.95 7.06 -0.07
CA VAL A 74 11.54 6.25 -1.12
C VAL A 74 11.49 7.03 -2.42
N TYR A 75 12.65 7.25 -3.03
CA TYR A 75 12.74 7.89 -4.34
C TYR A 75 12.45 6.89 -5.45
N SER A 76 11.60 7.27 -6.39
CA SER A 76 11.47 6.56 -7.66
C SER A 76 12.62 6.97 -8.56
N SER A 77 13.42 5.99 -9.01
CA SER A 77 14.45 6.21 -10.03
C SER A 77 13.88 6.31 -11.45
N PHE A 78 12.55 6.33 -11.58
CA PHE A 78 11.88 6.23 -12.86
C PHE A 78 11.03 7.45 -13.19
N GLU A 79 11.19 7.91 -14.43
CA GLU A 79 10.40 9.00 -15.01
C GLU A 79 8.94 8.61 -15.22
N ALA A 80 8.70 7.42 -15.76
CA ALA A 80 7.36 6.93 -16.07
C ALA A 80 6.67 6.34 -14.83
N ALA A 81 5.36 6.56 -14.74
CA ALA A 81 4.52 6.00 -13.69
C ALA A 81 4.54 4.46 -13.74
N ARG A 82 4.61 3.81 -12.58
CA ARG A 82 4.67 2.35 -12.49
C ARG A 82 4.28 1.83 -11.12
N SER A 83 3.94 0.54 -11.06
CA SER A 83 3.77 -0.16 -9.79
C SER A 83 5.12 -0.57 -9.21
N MET A 84 5.32 -0.26 -7.93
CA MET A 84 6.48 -0.67 -7.14
C MET A 84 6.01 -1.50 -5.95
N THR A 85 6.77 -2.53 -5.62
CA THR A 85 6.54 -3.40 -4.48
C THR A 85 7.45 -2.97 -3.34
N PHE A 86 6.86 -2.69 -2.19
CA PHE A 86 7.53 -2.32 -0.95
C PHE A 86 7.45 -3.52 -0.02
N GLU A 87 8.56 -3.85 0.62
CA GLU A 87 8.68 -5.02 1.49
C GLU A 87 9.44 -4.60 2.72
N VAL A 88 8.94 -4.98 3.88
CA VAL A 88 9.56 -4.70 5.17
C VAL A 88 9.60 -6.00 5.96
N SER A 89 10.75 -6.28 6.54
CA SER A 89 10.96 -7.41 7.43
C SER A 89 11.25 -6.89 8.83
N ASP A 90 10.54 -7.44 9.80
CA ASP A 90 10.76 -7.18 11.22
C ASP A 90 11.82 -8.13 11.81
N GLU A 91 12.35 -7.80 12.99
CA GLU A 91 13.36 -8.61 13.70
C GLU A 91 12.82 -10.02 14.04
N ASP A 92 11.50 -10.14 14.22
CA ASP A 92 10.80 -11.39 14.46
C ASP A 92 10.67 -12.28 13.20
N GLY A 93 11.21 -11.84 12.06
CA GLY A 93 11.14 -12.54 10.77
C GLY A 93 9.81 -12.38 10.03
N THR A 94 8.87 -11.60 10.59
CA THR A 94 7.62 -11.26 9.91
C THR A 94 7.91 -10.32 8.75
N THR A 95 7.47 -10.69 7.55
CA THR A 95 7.66 -9.87 6.34
C THR A 95 6.31 -9.43 5.79
N VAL A 96 6.14 -8.12 5.62
CA VAL A 96 4.96 -7.51 5.03
C VAL A 96 5.35 -6.89 3.70
N SER A 97 4.54 -7.13 2.67
CA SER A 97 4.73 -6.52 1.36
C SER A 97 3.45 -5.84 0.87
N THR A 98 3.61 -4.70 0.22
CA THR A 98 2.53 -3.95 -0.41
C THR A 98 2.97 -3.41 -1.75
N GLN A 99 2.10 -3.51 -2.76
CA GLN A 99 2.35 -2.94 -4.07
C GLN A 99 1.56 -1.63 -4.23
N ARG A 100 2.21 -0.60 -4.74
CA ARG A 100 1.57 0.70 -5.02
C ARG A 100 1.99 1.27 -6.36
N PHE A 101 1.05 1.97 -6.99
CA PHE A 101 1.30 2.72 -8.21
C PHE A 101 1.92 4.07 -7.88
N ILE A 102 3.14 4.29 -8.36
CA ILE A 102 3.88 5.53 -8.18
C ILE A 102 3.68 6.41 -9.42
N PRO A 103 3.19 7.65 -9.26
CA PRO A 103 2.94 8.54 -10.38
C PRO A 103 4.25 8.96 -11.07
N SER A 104 4.11 9.38 -12.33
CA SER A 104 5.25 9.87 -13.13
C SER A 104 5.88 11.10 -12.49
N ASN A 105 7.20 11.21 -12.58
CA ASN A 105 7.92 12.40 -12.16
C ASN A 105 7.91 13.52 -13.22
N ARG A 106 7.36 13.26 -14.41
CA ARG A 106 7.27 14.27 -15.47
C ARG A 106 6.28 15.37 -15.08
N SER A 107 6.64 16.62 -15.35
CA SER A 107 5.75 17.79 -15.23
C SER A 107 4.87 17.93 -16.45
#